data_AF-A0A0D2M7R3-F1
#
_entry.id   AF-A0A0D2M7R3-F1
#
_cell.length_a   1.000
_cell.length_b   1.000
_cell.length_c   1.000
_cell.angle_alpha   90.00
_cell.angle_beta   90.00
_cell.angle_gamma   90.00
#
_symmetry.space_group_name_H-M   'P 1'
#
loop_
_entity.id
_entity.type
_entity.pdbx_description
1 polymer ?
#
loop_
_entity_poly.entity_id
_entity_poly.type
_entity_poly.pdbx_seq_one_letter_code
_entity_poly.pdbx_strand_id
1 'polypeptide(L)'
;MWPRHEPAPRGLRLFGGVQSRLRATLVKRAKYGDDAGADDMDAAFARNVAARKRYKGNELDPDAEYDHDGGLELFEAKKRRGDAQQQAARDKARQVASFNRQQKAEDACNHCFSSSRRPRHMTIAIGQSTYLALVPKGRLSEGHCYIAPAEHVASMRQVGGQFDSGAVCV
;
A
#
# COMPACT_ATOMS: atom_id res chain seq x y z
N MET A 1 23.32 -3.65 58.67
CA MET A 1 23.49 -2.31 58.11
C MET A 1 23.81 -2.48 56.62
N TRP A 2 22.95 -1.98 55.74
CA TRP A 2 22.79 -2.35 54.33
C TRP A 2 24.05 -2.13 53.45
N PRO A 3 24.29 -2.97 52.41
CA PRO A 3 25.41 -2.79 51.50
C PRO A 3 25.13 -1.71 50.43
N ARG A 4 26.21 -1.02 50.04
CA ARG A 4 26.25 0.11 49.08
C ARG A 4 25.82 -0.34 47.68
N HIS A 5 24.95 0.43 47.04
CA HIS A 5 24.43 0.22 45.69
C HIS A 5 25.56 0.38 44.64
N GLU A 6 25.87 -0.69 43.89
CA GLU A 6 26.66 -0.58 42.65
C GLU A 6 25.77 -0.08 41.50
N PRO A 7 26.26 0.81 40.61
CA PRO A 7 25.53 1.19 39.41
C PRO A 7 25.66 0.11 38.32
N ALA A 8 24.51 -0.34 37.80
CA ALA A 8 24.40 -1.33 36.73
C ALA A 8 25.06 -0.89 35.40
N PRO A 9 25.56 -1.82 34.57
CA PRO A 9 26.33 -1.53 33.38
C PRO A 9 25.51 -0.85 32.27
N ARG A 10 26.18 0.06 31.55
CA ARG A 10 25.68 0.88 30.44
C ARG A 10 25.46 0.05 29.15
N GLY A 11 24.53 -0.89 29.18
CA GLY A 11 24.41 -1.92 28.12
C GLY A 11 23.09 -2.03 27.36
N LEU A 12 22.03 -1.27 27.65
CA LEU A 12 20.75 -1.41 26.91
C LEU A 12 20.05 -0.07 26.68
N ARG A 13 20.33 0.58 25.55
CA ARG A 13 19.45 1.62 24.98
C ARG A 13 19.44 1.58 23.45
N LEU A 14 19.00 0.47 22.86
CA LEU A 14 18.69 0.41 21.43
C LEU A 14 17.19 0.60 21.10
N PHE A 15 16.33 0.75 22.12
CA PHE A 15 14.88 0.91 21.92
C PHE A 15 14.28 2.02 22.79
N GLY A 16 14.76 3.25 22.62
CA GLY A 16 14.28 4.45 23.32
C GLY A 16 12.86 4.93 22.93
N GLY A 17 11.93 4.03 22.64
CA GLY A 17 10.54 4.35 22.31
C GLY A 17 9.54 3.21 22.52
N VAL A 18 9.92 2.15 23.23
CA VAL A 18 9.07 0.96 23.46
C VAL A 18 8.55 0.96 24.90
N GLN A 19 7.91 2.05 25.31
CA GLN A 19 7.10 2.04 26.52
C GLN A 19 5.68 2.46 26.13
N SER A 20 4.84 1.44 25.86
CA SER A 20 3.40 1.45 25.52
C SER A 20 2.98 0.99 24.09
N ARG A 21 3.63 -0.02 23.50
CA ARG A 21 3.00 -0.79 22.41
C ARG A 21 2.37 -2.06 22.96
N LEU A 22 1.05 -2.05 23.17
CA LEU A 22 0.29 -3.23 23.57
C LEU A 22 0.39 -4.31 22.47
N ARG A 23 0.49 -5.60 22.82
CA ARG A 23 0.58 -6.72 21.85
C ARG A 23 -0.50 -6.68 20.77
N ALA A 24 -1.73 -6.28 21.14
CA ALA A 24 -2.84 -6.12 20.20
C ALA A 24 -2.57 -5.03 19.13
N THR A 25 -1.88 -3.95 19.49
CA THR A 25 -1.50 -2.89 18.53
C THR A 25 -0.43 -3.38 17.54
N LEU A 26 0.49 -4.23 17.98
CA LEU A 26 1.50 -4.85 17.11
C LEU A 26 0.87 -5.85 16.13
N VAL A 27 -0.07 -6.69 16.60
CA VAL A 27 -0.78 -7.66 15.75
C VAL A 27 -1.63 -6.94 14.69
N LYS A 28 -2.32 -5.85 15.07
CA LYS A 28 -3.09 -5.05 14.10
C LYS A 28 -2.19 -4.48 13.00
N ARG A 29 -1.04 -3.92 13.35
CA ARG A 29 -0.06 -3.40 12.38
C ARG A 29 0.49 -4.48 11.45
N ALA A 30 0.84 -5.64 11.99
CA ALA A 30 1.35 -6.74 11.19
C ALA A 30 0.30 -7.30 10.20
N LYS A 31 -0.98 -7.31 10.59
CA LYS A 31 -2.06 -7.84 9.75
C LYS A 31 -2.58 -6.85 8.72
N TYR A 32 -2.75 -5.59 9.10
CA TYR A 32 -3.44 -4.59 8.28
C TYR A 32 -2.48 -3.56 7.65
N GLY A 33 -1.18 -3.66 7.92
CA GLY A 33 -0.26 -2.56 7.68
C GLY A 33 -0.42 -1.47 8.76
N ASP A 34 0.56 -0.58 8.86
CA ASP A 34 0.48 0.55 9.80
C ASP A 34 -0.10 1.77 9.09
N ASP A 35 -1.34 2.14 9.40
CA ASP A 35 -1.90 3.45 9.01
C ASP A 35 -1.12 4.61 9.64
N ALA A 36 -0.33 4.33 10.68
CA ALA A 36 0.47 5.28 11.45
C ALA A 36 1.97 5.11 11.18
N GLY A 37 2.38 5.19 9.91
CA GLY A 37 3.73 5.59 9.54
C GLY A 37 4.90 4.78 10.14
N ALA A 38 4.73 3.49 10.46
CA ALA A 38 5.89 2.60 10.48
C ALA A 38 6.42 2.57 9.05
N ASP A 39 7.55 3.25 8.86
CA ASP A 39 8.07 3.62 7.55
C ASP A 39 8.17 2.40 6.63
N ASP A 40 7.46 2.45 5.49
CA ASP A 40 7.69 1.57 4.36
C ASP A 40 9.21 1.52 4.13
N MET A 41 9.86 0.38 4.38
CA MET A 41 11.34 0.27 4.33
C MET A 41 11.85 0.70 2.96
N ASP A 42 11.10 0.38 1.91
CA ASP A 42 11.33 0.83 0.53
C ASP A 42 11.23 2.35 0.39
N ALA A 43 10.28 3.00 1.07
CA ALA A 43 10.14 4.45 1.04
C ALA A 43 11.21 5.15 1.88
N ALA A 44 11.67 4.55 2.99
CA ALA A 44 12.83 5.01 3.74
C ALA A 44 14.09 4.93 2.89
N PHE A 45 14.33 3.76 2.27
CA PHE A 45 15.40 3.52 1.33
C PHE A 45 15.40 4.52 0.17
N ALA A 46 14.27 4.63 -0.56
CA ALA A 46 14.16 5.54 -1.69
C ALA A 46 14.41 7.00 -1.29
N ARG A 47 13.91 7.44 -0.11
CA ARG A 47 14.17 8.79 0.42
C ARG A 47 15.65 8.98 0.76
N ASN A 48 16.27 8.01 1.43
CA ASN A 48 17.66 8.10 1.86
C ASN A 48 18.62 8.08 0.67
N VAL A 49 18.36 7.24 -0.34
CA VAL A 49 19.08 7.25 -1.62
C VAL A 49 18.91 8.59 -2.34
N ALA A 50 17.68 9.08 -2.48
CA ALA A 50 17.40 10.34 -3.16
C ALA A 50 18.00 11.58 -2.44
N ALA A 51 18.12 11.53 -1.10
CA ALA A 51 18.72 12.60 -0.31
C ALA A 51 20.25 12.63 -0.39
N ARG A 52 20.91 11.49 -0.68
CA ARG A 52 22.37 11.41 -0.80
C ARG A 52 22.82 11.97 -2.16
N LYS A 53 23.60 13.06 -2.14
CA LYS A 53 24.15 13.71 -3.35
C LYS A 53 25.12 12.82 -4.16
N ARG A 54 25.70 11.79 -3.55
CA ARG A 54 26.69 10.88 -4.15
C ARG A 54 26.44 9.45 -3.69
N TYR A 55 25.26 8.90 -3.98
CA TYR A 55 25.01 7.48 -3.79
C TYR A 55 25.90 6.67 -4.75
N LYS A 56 26.71 5.75 -4.21
CA LYS A 56 27.67 4.95 -5.01
C LYS A 56 27.33 3.47 -5.09
N GLY A 57 26.26 3.01 -4.43
CA GLY A 57 25.84 1.59 -4.43
C GLY A 57 26.78 0.64 -3.65
N ASN A 58 28.03 1.03 -3.41
CA ASN A 58 29.02 0.28 -2.60
C ASN A 58 28.62 0.13 -1.12
N GLU A 59 27.54 0.79 -0.70
CA GLU A 59 26.95 0.70 0.64
C GLU A 59 26.03 -0.54 0.78
N LEU A 60 25.76 -1.24 -0.34
CA LEU A 60 25.02 -2.51 -0.42
C LEU A 60 25.94 -3.71 -0.67
N ASP A 61 27.26 -3.52 -0.58
CA ASP A 61 28.22 -4.61 -0.72
C ASP A 61 28.09 -5.55 0.50
N PRO A 62 27.74 -6.84 0.30
CA PRO A 62 27.50 -7.77 1.41
C PRO A 62 28.70 -7.90 2.36
N ASP A 63 29.92 -7.79 1.83
CA ASP A 63 31.14 -7.94 2.61
C ASP A 63 31.42 -6.69 3.47
N ALA A 64 30.98 -5.51 3.02
CA ALA A 64 31.10 -4.25 3.76
C ALA A 64 29.92 -4.00 4.73
N GLU A 65 28.78 -4.67 4.53
CA GLU A 65 27.59 -4.56 5.37
C GLU A 65 27.85 -5.09 6.79
N TYR A 66 28.63 -6.18 6.91
CA TYR A 66 28.94 -6.82 8.19
C TYR A 66 29.92 -6.03 9.07
N ASP A 67 30.82 -5.22 8.48
CA ASP A 67 31.86 -4.50 9.23
C ASP A 67 31.44 -3.09 9.67
N HIS A 68 30.44 -2.48 9.03
CA HIS A 68 30.13 -1.05 9.20
C HIS A 68 28.65 -0.68 9.33
N ASP A 69 27.72 -1.64 9.40
CA ASP A 69 26.27 -1.41 9.45
C ASP A 69 25.74 -0.47 8.32
N GLY A 70 26.54 -0.25 7.28
CA GLY A 70 26.37 0.87 6.34
C GLY A 70 25.13 0.76 5.46
N GLY A 71 24.67 -0.47 5.21
CA GLY A 71 23.45 -0.77 4.48
C GLY A 71 22.19 -0.51 5.31
N LEU A 72 22.23 -0.80 6.62
CA LEU A 72 21.07 -0.71 7.50
C LEU A 72 20.57 0.74 7.65
N GLU A 73 21.47 1.73 7.69
CA GLU A 73 21.08 3.14 7.76
C GLU A 73 20.24 3.62 6.56
N LEU A 74 20.34 2.96 5.40
CA LEU A 74 19.52 3.31 4.23
C LEU A 74 18.09 2.81 4.38
N PHE A 75 17.89 1.62 4.94
CA PHE A 75 16.56 1.05 5.15
C PHE A 75 15.89 1.60 6.40
N GLU A 76 16.67 2.12 7.34
CA GLU A 76 16.14 2.76 8.53
C GLU A 76 15.59 4.16 8.23
N ALA A 77 14.34 4.36 8.62
CA ALA A 77 13.80 5.69 8.70
C ALA A 77 14.39 6.43 9.89
N LYS A 78 15.18 7.47 9.61
CA LYS A 78 15.54 8.45 10.63
C LYS A 78 14.25 9.05 11.17
N LYS A 79 13.89 8.70 12.41
CA LYS A 79 12.76 9.28 13.13
C LYS A 79 12.92 10.79 13.13
N ARG A 80 12.27 11.47 12.20
CA ARG A 80 12.03 12.90 12.35
C ARG A 80 11.09 13.01 13.53
N ARG A 81 11.57 13.67 14.60
CA ARG A 81 10.75 14.13 15.72
C ARG A 81 9.77 15.20 15.21
N GLY A 82 8.88 14.82 14.31
CA GLY A 82 7.73 15.65 13.95
C GLY A 82 6.70 15.54 15.05
N ASP A 83 6.07 16.65 15.41
CA ASP A 83 4.96 16.65 16.34
C ASP A 83 3.86 15.69 15.86
N ALA A 84 3.16 15.03 16.79
CA ALA A 84 2.10 14.08 16.46
C ALA A 84 1.05 14.67 15.49
N GLN A 85 0.82 15.98 15.58
CA GLN A 85 -0.07 16.73 14.70
C GLN A 85 0.44 16.80 13.24
N GLN A 86 1.76 16.92 13.05
CA GLN A 86 2.36 16.94 11.71
C GLN A 86 2.29 15.55 11.05
N GLN A 87 2.43 14.48 11.83
CA GLN A 87 2.25 13.12 11.33
C GLN A 87 0.81 12.87 10.91
N ALA A 88 -0.17 13.21 11.76
CA ALA A 88 -1.59 13.08 11.44
C ALA A 88 -1.99 13.87 10.18
N ALA A 89 -1.43 15.07 9.98
CA ALA A 89 -1.65 15.86 8.78
C ALA A 89 -1.11 15.19 7.50
N ARG A 90 0.06 14.53 7.58
CA ARG A 90 0.64 13.78 6.45
C ARG A 90 -0.20 12.54 6.12
N ASP A 91 -0.63 11.80 7.13
CA ASP A 91 -1.44 10.60 6.93
C ASP A 91 -2.79 10.97 6.28
N LYS A 92 -3.43 12.05 6.75
CA LYS A 92 -4.62 12.62 6.11
C LYS A 92 -4.38 13.02 4.65
N ALA A 93 -3.27 13.71 4.37
CA ALA A 93 -2.92 14.10 3.00
C ALA A 93 -2.70 12.88 2.09
N ARG A 94 -2.07 11.81 2.59
CA ARG A 94 -1.88 10.54 1.86
C ARG A 94 -3.23 9.89 1.53
N GLN A 95 -4.14 9.82 2.50
CA GLN A 95 -5.48 9.25 2.31
C GLN A 95 -6.31 10.03 1.29
N VAL A 96 -6.28 11.37 1.36
CA VAL A 96 -6.97 12.23 0.38
C VAL A 96 -6.37 12.06 -1.01
N ALA A 97 -5.03 11.98 -1.12
CA ALA A 97 -4.37 11.77 -2.39
C ALA A 97 -4.71 10.41 -3.01
N SER A 98 -4.73 9.33 -2.22
CA SER A 98 -5.11 8.00 -2.70
C SER A 98 -6.58 7.95 -3.14
N PHE A 99 -7.47 8.56 -2.37
CA PHE A 99 -8.90 8.66 -2.70
C PHE A 99 -9.11 9.43 -4.01
N ASN A 100 -8.49 10.61 -4.15
CA ASN A 100 -8.59 11.40 -5.37
C ASN A 100 -8.02 10.66 -6.59
N ARG A 101 -6.96 9.86 -6.41
CA ARG A 101 -6.40 9.03 -7.48
C ARG A 101 -7.39 7.96 -7.91
N GLN A 102 -8.04 7.28 -6.95
CA GLN A 102 -9.04 6.27 -7.23
C GLN A 102 -10.25 6.85 -7.95
N GLN A 103 -10.83 7.96 -7.45
CA GLN A 103 -11.96 8.62 -8.10
C GLN A 103 -11.66 9.01 -9.55
N LYS A 104 -10.48 9.61 -9.80
CA LYS A 104 -10.06 9.95 -11.17
C LYS A 104 -9.95 8.73 -12.08
N ALA A 105 -9.51 7.58 -11.55
CA ALA A 105 -9.43 6.34 -12.32
C ALA A 105 -10.82 5.77 -12.64
N GLU A 106 -11.75 5.84 -11.68
CA GLU A 106 -13.15 5.43 -11.85
C GLU A 106 -13.87 6.31 -12.91
N ASP A 107 -13.72 7.63 -12.80
CA ASP A 107 -14.33 8.60 -13.73
C ASP A 107 -13.78 8.48 -15.16
N ALA A 108 -12.50 8.15 -15.29
CA ALA A 108 -11.85 7.96 -16.59
C ALA A 108 -12.06 6.56 -17.18
N CYS A 109 -12.59 5.61 -16.42
CA CYS A 109 -12.72 4.22 -16.85
C CYS A 109 -13.78 4.06 -17.94
N ASN A 110 -13.48 3.26 -18.97
CA ASN A 110 -14.42 2.96 -20.06
C ASN A 110 -15.34 1.76 -19.78
N HIS A 111 -15.15 1.07 -18.64
CA HIS A 111 -15.87 -0.16 -18.29
C HIS A 111 -16.82 0.02 -17.09
N CYS A 112 -16.58 0.99 -16.21
CA CYS A 112 -17.48 1.21 -15.07
C CYS A 112 -18.89 1.56 -15.55
N PHE A 113 -19.91 1.00 -14.88
CA PHE A 113 -21.30 1.18 -15.32
C PHE A 113 -21.78 2.64 -15.19
N SER A 114 -21.29 3.34 -14.15
CA SER A 114 -21.54 4.76 -13.83
C SER A 114 -20.80 5.74 -14.75
N SER A 115 -19.69 5.31 -15.38
CA SER A 115 -18.86 6.20 -16.20
C SER A 115 -19.61 6.71 -17.44
N SER A 116 -19.44 8.00 -17.72
CA SER A 116 -19.95 8.64 -18.93
C SER A 116 -19.18 8.26 -20.20
N ARG A 117 -17.96 7.74 -20.07
CA ARG A 117 -17.11 7.37 -21.22
C ARG A 117 -17.48 6.00 -21.79
N ARG A 118 -18.22 5.19 -21.03
CA ARG A 118 -18.64 3.86 -21.46
C ARG A 118 -19.69 3.94 -22.58
N PRO A 119 -19.49 3.25 -23.71
CA PRO A 119 -20.49 3.13 -24.76
C PRO A 119 -21.66 2.23 -24.34
N ARG A 120 -22.75 2.85 -23.84
CA ARG A 120 -23.92 2.14 -23.28
C ARG A 120 -24.66 1.25 -24.30
N HIS A 121 -24.65 1.63 -25.58
CA HIS A 121 -25.34 0.89 -26.65
C HIS A 121 -24.71 -0.46 -27.00
N MET A 122 -23.51 -0.77 -26.48
CA MET A 122 -22.84 -2.05 -26.72
C MET A 122 -23.12 -3.11 -25.65
N THR A 123 -23.88 -2.76 -24.61
CA THR A 123 -24.29 -3.73 -23.60
C THR A 123 -25.38 -4.64 -24.18
N ILE A 124 -25.15 -5.95 -24.12
CA ILE A 124 -26.07 -6.98 -24.62
C ILE A 124 -26.93 -7.52 -23.48
N ALA A 125 -26.31 -7.77 -22.33
CA ALA A 125 -26.98 -8.33 -21.15
C ALA A 125 -26.44 -7.70 -19.87
N ILE A 126 -27.29 -7.59 -18.86
CA ILE A 126 -26.97 -7.03 -17.54
C ILE A 126 -27.35 -8.07 -16.49
N GLY A 127 -26.38 -8.47 -15.67
CA GLY A 127 -26.58 -9.27 -14.47
C GLY A 127 -26.66 -8.41 -13.21
N GLN A 128 -26.67 -9.05 -12.04
CA GLN A 128 -26.76 -8.33 -10.75
C GLN A 128 -25.52 -7.48 -10.45
N SER A 129 -24.34 -8.03 -10.74
CA SER A 129 -23.04 -7.41 -10.45
C SER A 129 -22.11 -7.35 -11.68
N THR A 130 -22.58 -7.85 -12.82
CA THR A 130 -21.83 -7.96 -14.08
C THR A 130 -22.66 -7.50 -15.26
N TYR A 131 -21.99 -7.28 -16.38
CA TYR A 131 -22.66 -7.11 -17.66
C TYR A 131 -21.82 -7.73 -18.79
N LEU A 132 -22.50 -8.08 -19.87
CA LEU A 132 -21.91 -8.54 -21.12
C LEU A 132 -21.97 -7.41 -22.15
N ALA A 133 -20.85 -7.11 -22.80
CA ALA A 133 -20.80 -6.08 -23.83
C ALA A 133 -19.89 -6.47 -25.01
N LEU A 134 -20.16 -5.88 -26.17
CA LEU A 134 -19.31 -6.01 -27.35
C LEU A 134 -18.05 -5.14 -27.24
N VAL A 135 -16.96 -5.61 -27.84
CA VAL A 135 -15.71 -4.86 -27.92
C VAL A 135 -15.86 -3.70 -28.92
N PRO A 136 -15.56 -2.44 -28.54
CA PRO A 136 -15.74 -1.28 -29.43
C PRO A 136 -14.82 -1.28 -30.65
N LYS A 137 -13.58 -1.73 -30.47
CA LYS A 137 -12.52 -1.73 -31.49
C LYS A 137 -11.65 -2.97 -31.31
N GLY A 138 -11.18 -3.57 -32.41
CA GLY A 138 -10.32 -4.76 -32.34
C GLY A 138 -11.09 -6.07 -32.13
N ARG A 139 -12.22 -6.24 -32.83
CA ARG A 139 -12.95 -7.51 -32.84
C ARG A 139 -12.06 -8.59 -33.48
N LEU A 140 -11.76 -9.64 -32.73
CA LEU A 140 -10.90 -10.74 -33.19
C LEU A 140 -11.70 -11.79 -33.97
N SER A 141 -12.96 -11.99 -33.56
CA SER A 141 -13.92 -12.89 -34.20
C SER A 141 -15.29 -12.23 -34.32
N GLU A 142 -16.16 -12.82 -35.12
CA GLU A 142 -17.58 -12.48 -35.11
C GLU A 142 -18.16 -12.73 -33.71
N GLY A 143 -19.04 -11.84 -33.24
CA GLY A 143 -19.59 -11.94 -31.88
C GLY A 143 -18.63 -11.70 -30.70
N HIS A 144 -17.40 -11.21 -30.92
CA HIS A 144 -16.45 -10.97 -29.82
C HIS A 144 -17.01 -10.00 -28.75
N CYS A 145 -17.19 -10.53 -27.54
CA CYS A 145 -17.73 -9.84 -26.37
C CYS A 145 -16.82 -10.04 -25.15
N TYR A 146 -17.03 -9.22 -24.12
CA TYR A 146 -16.38 -9.34 -22.83
C TYR A 146 -17.40 -9.24 -21.69
N ILE A 147 -17.09 -9.92 -20.59
CA ILE A 147 -17.82 -9.84 -19.33
C ILE A 147 -17.02 -8.93 -18.39
N ALA A 148 -17.67 -7.94 -17.80
CA ALA A 148 -17.06 -7.04 -16.84
C ALA A 148 -17.95 -6.83 -15.61
N PRO A 149 -17.37 -6.59 -14.42
CA PRO A 149 -18.13 -6.18 -13.26
C PRO A 149 -18.74 -4.79 -13.48
N ALA A 150 -19.89 -4.54 -12.84
CA ALA A 150 -20.56 -3.24 -12.87
C ALA A 150 -19.75 -2.16 -12.13
N GLU A 151 -19.08 -2.55 -11.04
CA GLU A 151 -18.21 -1.72 -10.22
C GLU A 151 -16.75 -1.73 -10.70
N HIS A 152 -15.99 -0.68 -10.35
CA HIS A 152 -14.57 -0.63 -10.66
C HIS A 152 -13.79 -1.59 -9.78
N VAL A 153 -13.14 -2.58 -10.40
CA VAL A 153 -12.29 -3.53 -9.68
C VAL A 153 -10.98 -3.68 -10.46
N ALA A 154 -9.83 -3.65 -9.76
CA ALA A 154 -8.53 -3.75 -10.42
C ALA A 154 -8.21 -5.18 -10.88
N SER A 155 -8.81 -6.18 -10.24
CA SER A 155 -8.65 -7.59 -10.58
C SER A 155 -9.90 -8.39 -10.23
N MET A 156 -10.19 -9.42 -11.01
CA MET A 156 -11.30 -10.35 -10.72
C MET A 156 -11.22 -10.96 -9.32
N ARG A 157 -10.02 -11.08 -8.72
CA ARG A 157 -9.82 -11.61 -7.36
C ARG A 157 -10.35 -10.71 -6.24
N GLN A 158 -10.55 -9.42 -6.52
CA GLN A 158 -11.03 -8.45 -5.54
C GLN A 158 -12.56 -8.31 -5.58
N VAL A 159 -13.20 -8.97 -6.52
CA VAL A 159 -14.64 -9.00 -6.65
C VAL A 159 -15.22 -9.76 -5.47
N GLY A 160 -16.24 -9.20 -4.80
CA GLY A 160 -16.84 -9.81 -3.62
C GLY A 160 -17.54 -11.15 -3.91
N GLY A 161 -17.69 -11.98 -2.87
CA GLY A 161 -18.19 -13.36 -2.97
C GLY A 161 -19.62 -13.56 -3.52
N GLN A 162 -20.34 -12.50 -3.91
CA GLN A 162 -21.58 -12.63 -4.68
C GLN A 162 -21.35 -13.26 -6.07
N PHE A 163 -20.10 -13.30 -6.54
CA PHE A 163 -19.70 -13.98 -7.78
C PHE A 163 -19.38 -15.47 -7.58
N ASP A 164 -19.02 -15.87 -6.35
CA ASP A 164 -18.64 -17.26 -6.03
C ASP A 164 -19.87 -18.14 -5.78
N SER A 165 -21.02 -17.55 -5.48
CA SER A 165 -22.30 -18.23 -5.30
C SER A 165 -23.00 -18.52 -6.64
N GLY A 166 -22.40 -19.42 -7.45
CA GLY A 166 -23.15 -20.33 -8.32
C GLY A 166 -24.09 -19.75 -9.39
N ALA A 167 -23.84 -18.55 -9.91
CA ALA A 167 -24.60 -18.00 -11.05
C ALA A 167 -23.69 -17.71 -12.24
N VAL A 168 -23.00 -18.74 -12.73
CA VAL A 168 -22.60 -18.76 -14.14
C VAL A 168 -23.86 -19.17 -14.91
N CYS A 169 -24.71 -18.19 -15.21
CA CYS A 169 -25.68 -18.36 -16.30
C CYS A 169 -24.89 -18.29 -17.61
N VAL A 170 -24.42 -19.45 -18.06
CA VAL A 170 -24.31 -19.80 -19.48
C VAL A 170 -25.13 -21.06 -19.68
#